data_AF-A0A918KPR2-F1
#
_entry.id   AF-A0A918KPR2-F1
#
_cell.length_a   1.000
_cell.length_b   1.000
_cell.length_c   1.000
_cell.angle_alpha   90.00
_cell.angle_beta   90.00
_cell.angle_gamma   90.00
#
_symmetry.space_group_name_H-M   'P 1'
#
loop_
_entity.id
_entity.type
_entity.pdbx_description
1 polymer ?
#
loop_
_entity_poly.entity_id
_entity_poly.type
_entity_poly.pdbx_seq_one_letter_code
_entity_poly.pdbx_strand_id
1 'polypeptide(L)'
;MVSPPPNWARGVGIVNTVELVAVLAVIAASNASGHPSLIPVGVALVVGLHFFPLARLYDQRQYRWTAALLTAVAVVGLVLVAAGLSAEGVRGVVGLACAVVLWGTACHLAVRG
;
A
#
# COMPACT_ATOMS: atom_id res chain seq x y z
N MET A 1 -28.26 -14.11 2.46
CA MET A 1 -26.91 -13.76 2.95
C MET A 1 -25.93 -14.67 2.25
N VAL A 2 -24.95 -14.13 1.52
CA VAL A 2 -23.89 -14.94 0.90
C VAL A 2 -22.94 -15.38 2.00
N SER A 3 -22.73 -16.69 2.16
CA SER A 3 -21.76 -17.21 3.13
C SER A 3 -20.37 -17.19 2.50
N PRO A 4 -19.35 -16.58 3.14
CA PRO A 4 -17.99 -16.59 2.60
C PRO A 4 -17.41 -18.01 2.57
N PRO A 5 -16.51 -18.33 1.62
CA PRO A 5 -15.97 -19.67 1.49
C PRO A 5 -15.01 -20.03 2.63
N PRO A 6 -14.85 -21.32 2.99
CA PRO A 6 -13.78 -21.77 3.88
C PRO A 6 -13.77 -21.10 5.26
N ASN A 7 -12.65 -20.73 5.90
CA ASN A 7 -11.27 -20.41 5.48
C ASN A 7 -10.97 -18.97 5.00
N TRP A 8 -11.94 -18.22 4.45
CA TRP A 8 -11.73 -16.87 3.92
C TRP A 8 -11.18 -15.88 4.97
N ALA A 9 -11.78 -15.87 6.16
CA ALA A 9 -11.35 -15.01 7.28
C ALA A 9 -9.90 -15.29 7.72
N ARG A 10 -9.44 -16.54 7.63
CA ARG A 10 -8.05 -16.92 7.89
C ARG A 10 -7.12 -16.38 6.79
N GLY A 11 -7.54 -16.41 5.53
CA GLY A 11 -6.80 -15.83 4.40
C GLY A 11 -6.57 -14.34 4.57
N VAL A 12 -7.63 -13.56 4.85
CA VAL A 12 -7.54 -12.12 5.12
C VAL A 12 -6.68 -11.85 6.37
N GLY A 13 -6.89 -12.59 7.46
CA GLY A 13 -6.09 -12.43 8.68
C GLY A 13 -4.59 -12.66 8.47
N ILE A 14 -4.19 -13.64 7.66
CA ILE A 14 -2.78 -13.86 7.29
C ILE A 14 -2.24 -12.68 6.48
N VAL A 15 -2.98 -12.22 5.46
CA VAL A 15 -2.55 -11.14 4.56
C VAL A 15 -2.37 -9.80 5.31
N ASN A 16 -3.26 -9.48 6.26
CA ASN A 16 -3.12 -8.31 7.13
C ASN A 16 -1.96 -8.47 8.15
N THR A 17 -1.73 -9.69 8.66
CA THR A 17 -0.62 -9.95 9.58
C THR A 17 0.74 -9.80 8.89
N VAL A 18 0.86 -10.29 7.65
CA VAL A 18 2.06 -10.14 6.82
C VAL A 18 2.32 -8.67 6.48
N GLU A 19 1.27 -7.90 6.16
CA GLU A 19 1.37 -6.45 5.95
C GLU A 19 1.90 -5.73 7.20
N LEU A 20 1.31 -5.98 8.37
CA LEU A 20 1.73 -5.37 9.63
C LEU A 20 3.21 -5.64 9.93
N VAL A 21 3.65 -6.90 9.80
CA VAL A 21 5.06 -7.29 9.99
C VAL A 21 5.97 -6.61 8.97
N ALA A 22 5.56 -6.52 7.70
CA ALA A 22 6.32 -5.87 6.65
C ALA A 22 6.43 -4.34 6.85
N VAL A 23 5.37 -3.67 7.31
CA VAL A 23 5.39 -2.24 7.68
C VAL A 23 6.37 -2.00 8.84
N LEU A 24 6.30 -2.82 9.89
CA LEU A 24 7.25 -2.72 11.02
C LEU A 24 8.69 -2.97 10.59
N ALA A 25 8.93 -3.95 9.71
CA ALA A 25 10.25 -4.21 9.15
C ALA A 25 10.78 -3.04 8.30
N VAL A 26 9.95 -2.42 7.46
CA VAL A 26 10.29 -1.20 6.70
C VAL A 26 10.70 -0.07 7.64
N ILE A 27 9.91 0.19 8.70
CA ILE A 27 10.18 1.25 9.67
C ILE A 27 11.50 0.96 10.40
N ALA A 28 11.71 -0.26 10.88
CA ALA A 28 12.94 -0.64 11.58
C ALA A 28 14.17 -0.53 10.66
N ALA A 29 14.12 -1.07 9.45
CA ALA A 29 15.24 -1.05 8.50
C ALA A 29 15.58 0.38 8.01
N SER A 30 14.57 1.22 7.75
CA SER A 30 14.78 2.61 7.33
C SER A 30 15.45 3.45 8.42
N ASN A 31 15.08 3.24 9.69
CA ASN A 31 15.72 3.91 10.82
C ASN A 31 17.13 3.36 11.07
N ALA A 32 17.30 2.03 11.09
CA ALA A 32 18.59 1.38 11.32
C ALA A 32 19.64 1.68 10.23
N SER A 33 19.20 1.94 8.99
CA SER A 33 20.07 2.38 7.89
C SER A 33 20.31 3.90 7.86
N GLY A 34 19.72 4.68 8.77
CA GLY A 34 19.84 6.14 8.79
C GLY A 34 19.07 6.88 7.69
N HIS A 35 18.16 6.20 6.99
CA HIS A 35 17.39 6.75 5.86
C HIS A 35 15.86 6.77 6.16
N PRO A 36 15.38 7.56 7.14
CA PRO A 36 13.96 7.62 7.50
C PRO A 36 13.06 8.17 6.37
N SER A 37 13.64 8.85 5.37
CA SER A 37 12.96 9.24 4.12
C SER A 37 12.43 8.06 3.30
N LEU A 38 12.92 6.84 3.53
CA LEU A 38 12.43 5.62 2.90
C LEU A 38 11.13 5.09 3.54
N ILE A 39 10.74 5.55 4.74
CA ILE A 39 9.55 5.02 5.44
C ILE A 39 8.27 5.24 4.62
N PRO A 40 7.94 6.46 4.10
CA PRO A 40 6.73 6.65 3.29
C PRO A 40 6.74 5.79 2.02
N VAL A 41 7.91 5.66 1.40
CA VAL A 41 8.12 4.90 0.16
C VAL A 41 7.90 3.40 0.38
N GLY A 42 8.55 2.83 1.40
CA GLY A 42 8.44 1.42 1.74
C GLY A 42 7.06 1.03 2.26
N VAL A 43 6.39 1.90 3.02
CA VAL A 43 5.01 1.66 3.45
C VAL A 43 4.06 1.70 2.25
N ALA A 44 4.19 2.67 1.34
CA ALA A 44 3.41 2.70 0.11
C ALA A 44 3.60 1.42 -0.74
N LEU A 45 4.83 0.89 -0.80
CA LEU A 45 5.12 -0.38 -1.47
C LEU A 45 4.44 -1.57 -0.79
N VAL A 46 4.59 -1.70 0.54
CA VAL A 46 4.01 -2.81 1.31
C VAL A 46 2.49 -2.83 1.18
N VAL A 47 1.82 -1.68 1.34
CA VAL A 47 0.37 -1.55 1.16
C VAL A 47 -0.01 -1.87 -0.29
N GLY A 48 0.69 -1.31 -1.29
CA GLY A 48 0.44 -1.61 -2.70
C GLY A 48 0.55 -3.10 -3.03
N LEU A 49 1.55 -3.79 -2.48
CA LEU A 49 1.72 -5.24 -2.65
C LEU A 49 0.65 -6.04 -1.91
N HIS A 50 0.21 -5.61 -0.73
CA HIS A 50 -0.87 -6.22 0.06
C HIS A 50 -2.23 -6.18 -0.67
N PHE A 51 -2.51 -5.16 -1.48
CA PHE A 51 -3.77 -5.10 -2.24
C PHE A 51 -3.88 -6.17 -3.34
N PHE A 52 -2.78 -6.77 -3.84
CA PHE A 52 -2.86 -7.86 -4.83
C PHE A 52 -3.52 -9.15 -4.32
N PRO A 53 -3.09 -9.76 -3.18
CA PRO A 53 -3.78 -10.92 -2.62
C PRO A 53 -5.20 -10.56 -2.15
N LEU A 54 -5.45 -9.36 -1.62
CA LEU A 54 -6.81 -8.93 -1.31
C LEU A 54 -7.70 -8.87 -2.56
N ALA A 55 -7.21 -8.33 -3.68
CA ALA A 55 -7.97 -8.31 -4.93
C ALA A 55 -8.40 -9.72 -5.40
N ARG A 56 -7.62 -10.76 -5.06
CA ARG A 56 -7.98 -12.17 -5.32
C ARG A 56 -8.93 -12.75 -4.26
N LEU A 57 -8.76 -12.41 -2.99
CA LEU A 57 -9.61 -12.90 -1.89
C LEU A 57 -11.01 -12.27 -1.87
N TYR A 58 -11.15 -11.05 -2.36
CA TYR A 58 -12.42 -10.32 -2.49
C TYR A 58 -13.02 -10.41 -3.91
N ASP A 59 -12.30 -10.98 -4.88
CA ASP A 59 -12.60 -10.97 -6.33
C ASP A 59 -12.89 -9.57 -6.93
N GLN A 60 -12.37 -8.52 -6.28
CA GLN A 60 -12.60 -7.13 -6.70
C GLN A 60 -11.53 -6.66 -7.69
N ARG A 61 -11.93 -6.39 -8.93
CA ARG A 61 -11.03 -5.91 -10.00
C ARG A 61 -10.46 -4.51 -9.71
N GLN A 62 -11.19 -3.70 -8.96
CA GLN A 62 -10.82 -2.35 -8.52
C GLN A 62 -9.54 -2.40 -7.68
N TYR A 63 -9.43 -3.35 -6.75
CA TYR A 63 -8.24 -3.51 -5.89
C TYR A 63 -6.96 -3.86 -6.67
N ARG A 64 -7.06 -4.47 -7.87
CA ARG A 64 -5.88 -4.66 -8.75
C ARG A 64 -5.33 -3.34 -9.26
N TRP A 65 -6.20 -2.37 -9.57
CA TRP A 65 -5.78 -1.02 -9.97
C TRP A 65 -5.20 -0.26 -8.80
N THR A 66 -5.82 -0.33 -7.61
CA THR A 66 -5.29 0.26 -6.38
C THR A 66 -3.90 -0.28 -6.05
N ALA A 67 -3.69 -1.61 -6.13
CA ALA A 67 -2.40 -2.26 -5.94
C ALA A 67 -1.32 -1.73 -6.90
N ALA A 68 -1.64 -1.70 -8.21
CA ALA A 68 -0.72 -1.21 -9.23
C ALA A 68 -0.37 0.28 -9.06
N LEU A 69 -1.36 1.12 -8.76
CA LEU A 69 -1.16 2.55 -8.55
C LEU A 69 -0.32 2.85 -7.30
N LEU A 70 -0.60 2.20 -6.16
CA LEU A 70 0.21 2.37 -4.95
C LEU A 70 1.65 1.85 -5.13
N THR A 71 1.82 0.73 -5.83
CA THR A 71 3.15 0.21 -6.21
C THR A 71 3.90 1.21 -7.10
N ALA A 72 3.23 1.81 -8.09
CA ALA A 72 3.83 2.84 -8.94
C ALA A 72 4.20 4.12 -8.15
N VAL A 73 3.35 4.56 -7.21
CA VAL A 73 3.65 5.67 -6.30
C VAL A 73 4.89 5.38 -5.45
N ALA A 74 5.08 4.15 -4.98
CA ALA A 74 6.29 3.77 -4.27
C ALA A 74 7.54 3.78 -5.17
N VAL A 75 7.45 3.31 -6.43
CA VAL A 75 8.55 3.41 -7.40
C VAL A 75 8.92 4.89 -7.66
N VAL A 76 7.93 5.76 -7.85
CA VAL A 76 8.16 7.21 -7.99
C VAL A 76 8.80 7.79 -6.73
N GLY A 77 8.31 7.42 -5.53
CA GLY A 77 8.88 7.84 -4.26
C GLY A 77 10.36 7.45 -4.11
N LEU A 78 10.73 6.24 -4.53
CA LEU A 78 12.12 5.78 -4.53
C LEU A 78 13.00 6.59 -5.50
N VAL A 79 12.48 6.91 -6.70
CA VAL A 79 13.18 7.78 -7.66
C VAL A 79 13.36 9.20 -7.09
N LEU A 80 12.37 9.75 -6.38
CA LEU A 80 12.49 11.06 -5.74
C LEU A 80 13.53 11.07 -4.60
N VAL A 81 13.62 10.01 -3.79
CA VAL A 81 14.68 9.85 -2.79
C VAL A 81 16.06 9.77 -3.48
N ALA A 82 16.18 8.97 -4.54
CA ALA A 82 17.43 8.85 -5.31
C ALA A 82 17.84 10.16 -6.01
N ALA A 83 16.87 10.99 -6.39
CA ALA A 83 17.09 12.33 -6.92
C ALA A 83 17.43 13.39 -5.85
N GLY A 84 17.54 13.01 -4.57
CA GLY A 84 17.93 13.90 -3.47
C GLY A 84 16.81 14.83 -2.97
N LEU A 85 15.53 14.53 -3.25
CA LEU A 85 14.41 15.31 -2.72
C LEU A 85 14.35 15.20 -1.19
N SER A 86 14.00 16.29 -0.51
CA SER A 86 13.90 16.31 0.96
C SER A 86 12.90 15.29 1.49
N ALA A 87 13.14 14.77 2.70
CA ALA A 87 12.25 13.79 3.34
C ALA A 87 10.80 14.31 3.46
N GLU A 88 10.63 15.62 3.70
CA GLU A 88 9.32 16.28 3.71
C GLU A 88 8.67 16.31 2.33
N GLY A 89 9.43 16.63 1.27
CA GLY A 89 8.95 16.61 -0.11
C GLY A 89 8.53 15.21 -0.57
N VAL A 90 9.36 14.20 -0.29
CA VAL A 90 9.03 12.79 -0.56
C VAL A 90 7.77 12.37 0.20
N ARG A 91 7.68 12.66 1.51
CA ARG A 91 6.51 12.36 2.34
C ARG A 91 5.26 13.06 1.81
N GLY A 92 5.37 14.32 1.39
CA GLY A 92 4.27 15.09 0.81
C GLY A 92 3.76 14.46 -0.50
N VAL A 93 4.65 14.22 -1.46
CA VAL A 93 4.29 13.65 -2.77
C VAL A 93 3.73 12.23 -2.63
N VAL A 94 4.43 11.34 -1.93
CA VAL A 94 4.00 9.95 -1.74
C VAL A 94 2.69 9.90 -0.94
N GLY A 95 2.60 10.65 0.16
CA GLY A 95 1.42 10.69 1.01
C GLY A 95 0.17 11.21 0.28
N LEU A 96 0.28 12.31 -0.47
CA LEU A 96 -0.82 12.86 -1.26
C LEU A 96 -1.21 11.91 -2.40
N ALA A 97 -0.25 11.31 -3.11
CA ALA A 97 -0.55 10.37 -4.18
C ALA A 97 -1.25 9.10 -3.65
N CYS A 98 -0.78 8.53 -2.53
CA CYS A 98 -1.47 7.44 -1.85
C CYS A 98 -2.88 7.83 -1.39
N ALA A 99 -3.06 9.03 -0.82
CA ALA A 99 -4.37 9.52 -0.41
C ALA A 99 -5.33 9.64 -1.60
N VAL A 100 -4.90 10.21 -2.73
CA VAL A 100 -5.71 10.31 -3.97
C VAL A 100 -6.10 8.93 -4.49
N VAL A 101 -5.17 7.97 -4.50
CA VAL A 101 -5.44 6.59 -4.98
C VAL A 101 -6.44 5.87 -4.06
N LEU A 102 -6.27 5.97 -2.73
CA LEU A 102 -7.14 5.32 -1.75
C LEU A 102 -8.54 5.94 -1.70
N TRP A 103 -8.63 7.27 -1.59
CA TRP A 103 -9.93 7.98 -1.62
C TRP A 103 -10.62 7.83 -2.97
N GLY A 104 -9.88 7.91 -4.08
CA GLY A 104 -10.42 7.66 -5.42
C GLY A 104 -11.00 6.25 -5.56
N THR A 105 -10.31 5.24 -5.02
CA THR A 105 -10.82 3.86 -4.96
C THR A 105 -12.08 3.78 -4.10
N ALA A 106 -12.07 4.37 -2.90
CA ALA A 106 -13.20 4.33 -1.96
C ALA A 106 -14.46 5.01 -2.54
N CYS A 107 -14.32 6.21 -3.10
CA CYS A 107 -15.41 6.93 -3.77
C CYS A 107 -15.92 6.18 -5.01
N HIS A 108 -15.03 5.57 -5.79
CA HIS A 108 -15.43 4.75 -6.95
C HIS A 108 -16.27 3.53 -6.53
N LEU A 109 -15.87 2.84 -5.45
CA LEU A 109 -16.64 1.72 -4.89
C LEU A 109 -17.95 2.18 -4.24
N ALA A 110 -17.97 3.33 -3.57
CA ALA A 110 -19.21 3.86 -2.97
C ALA A 110 -20.28 4.29 -4.00
N VAL A 111 -19.86 4.66 -5.22
CA VAL A 111 -20.77 5.15 -6.29
C VAL A 111 -21.09 4.06 -7.33
N ARG A 112 -20.28 2.98 -7.42
CA ARG A 112 -20.42 1.94 -8.46
C ARG A 112 -20.27 0.49 -7.96
N GLY A 113 -20.28 0.26 -6.64
CA GLY A 113 -20.20 -1.04 -6.00
C GLY A 113 -21.56 -1.63 -5.63
#